data_AF-A0A0D0IL53-F1
#
_entry.id   AF-A0A0D0IL53-F1
#
_cell.length_a   1.000
_cell.length_b   1.000
_cell.length_c   1.000
_cell.angle_alpha   90.00
_cell.angle_beta   90.00
_cell.angle_gamma   90.00
#
_symmetry.space_group_name_H-M   'P 1'
#
loop_
_entity.id
_entity.type
_entity.pdbx_description
1 polymer ?
#
loop_
_entity_poly.entity_id
_entity_poly.type
_entity_poly.pdbx_seq_one_letter_code
_entity_poly.pdbx_strand_id
1 'polypeptide(L)' 'MVVFAGVLLLLNAVYNVIVWPRFWTRVAKDPRARDEQGRATRFLTVHAVLISFALLLAAVSAVAGIIVLTRG' A
#
# COMPACT_ATOMS: atom_id res chain seq x y z
N MET A 1 18.06 -16.45 10.38
CA MET A 1 16.78 -15.74 10.62
C MET A 1 16.78 -14.31 10.11
N VAL A 2 17.87 -13.53 10.28
CA VAL A 2 17.98 -12.13 9.82
C VAL A 2 17.78 -11.98 8.30
N VAL A 3 18.51 -12.75 7.49
CA VAL A 3 18.38 -12.73 6.03
C VAL A 3 16.93 -12.99 5.59
N PHE A 4 16.31 -14.00 6.18
CA PHE A 4 14.91 -14.35 5.91
C PHE A 4 13.95 -13.21 6.25
N ALA A 5 14.10 -12.59 7.43
CA ALA A 5 13.27 -11.45 7.84
C ALA A 5 13.46 -10.24 6.90
N GLY A 6 14.69 -9.91 6.54
CA GLY A 6 14.99 -8.84 5.59
C GLY A 6 14.36 -9.07 4.22
N VAL A 7 14.49 -10.29 3.67
CA VAL A 7 13.86 -10.66 2.39
C VAL A 7 12.34 -10.57 2.47
N LEU A 8 11.72 -11.06 3.55
CA LEU A 8 10.27 -10.96 3.72
C LEU A 8 9.77 -9.50 3.77
N LEU A 9 10.49 -8.62 4.46
CA LEU A 9 10.14 -7.20 4.53
C LEU A 9 10.21 -6.53 3.14
N LEU A 10 11.24 -6.86 2.35
CA LEU A 10 11.35 -6.36 0.99
C LEU A 10 10.26 -6.91 0.06
N LEU A 11 9.95 -8.21 0.15
CA LEU A 11 8.86 -8.82 -0.61
C LEU A 11 7.50 -8.20 -0.25
N ASN A 12 7.26 -7.95 1.04
CA ASN A 12 6.06 -7.25 1.49
C ASN A 12 5.98 -5.84 0.87
N ALA A 13 7.07 -5.08 0.88
CA ALA A 13 7.11 -3.76 0.28
C ALA A 13 6.79 -3.81 -1.23
N VAL A 14 7.43 -4.72 -1.96
CA VAL A 14 7.19 -4.93 -3.40
C VAL A 14 5.73 -5.30 -3.68
N TYR A 15 5.16 -6.23 -2.91
CA TYR A 15 3.75 -6.62 -3.05
C TYR A 15 2.82 -5.42 -2.93
N ASN A 16 2.97 -4.63 -1.86
CA ASN A 16 2.11 -3.48 -1.61
C ASN A 16 2.22 -2.42 -2.71
N VAL A 17 3.44 -2.10 -3.16
CA VAL A 17 3.68 -1.11 -4.22
C VAL A 17 3.13 -1.55 -5.57
N ILE A 18 3.09 -2.85 -5.86
CA ILE A 18 2.56 -3.36 -7.14
C ILE A 18 1.03 -3.49 -7.10
N VAL A 19 0.47 -4.01 -6.02
CA VAL A 19 -0.95 -4.39 -5.94
C VAL A 19 -1.84 -3.19 -5.68
N TRP A 20 -1.49 -2.34 -4.70
CA TRP A 20 -2.41 -1.30 -4.26
C TRP A 20 -2.66 -0.19 -5.28
N PRO A 21 -1.67 0.30 -6.06
CA PRO A 21 -1.95 1.28 -7.11
C PRO A 21 -2.90 0.73 -8.18
N ARG A 22 -2.74 -0.55 -8.56
CA ARG A 22 -3.66 -1.23 -9.49
C ARG A 22 -5.05 -1.36 -8.90
N PHE A 23 -5.16 -1.74 -7.63
CA PHE A 23 -6.43 -1.81 -6.92
C PHE A 23 -7.11 -0.44 -6.82
N TRP A 24 -6.36 0.63 -6.54
CA TRP A 24 -6.87 2.00 -6.50
C TRP A 24 -7.53 2.41 -7.82
N THR A 25 -6.95 2.05 -8.97
CA THR A 25 -7.59 2.35 -10.27
C THR A 25 -8.96 1.72 -10.44
N ARG A 26 -9.22 0.57 -9.79
CA ARG A 26 -10.53 -0.08 -9.81
C ARG A 26 -11.49 0.61 -8.85
N VAL A 27 -11.03 0.92 -7.64
CA VAL A 27 -11.81 1.65 -6.62
C VAL A 27 -12.27 3.01 -7.16
N ALA A 28 -11.37 3.77 -7.79
CA ALA A 28 -11.67 5.10 -8.30
C ALA A 28 -12.68 5.10 -9.47
N LYS A 29 -12.83 3.96 -10.16
CA LYS A 29 -13.80 3.75 -11.26
C LYS A 29 -15.11 3.10 -10.81
N ASP A 30 -15.21 2.68 -9.55
CA ASP A 30 -16.43 2.08 -9.01
C ASP A 30 -17.55 3.15 -8.99
N PRO A 31 -18.78 2.84 -9.42
CA PRO A 31 -19.90 3.78 -9.38
C PRO A 31 -20.16 4.38 -7.99
N ARG A 32 -19.80 3.66 -6.90
CA ARG A 32 -19.94 4.13 -5.52
C ARG A 32 -18.88 5.15 -5.11
N ALA A 33 -17.83 5.35 -5.90
CA ALA A 33 -16.70 6.19 -5.53
C ALA A 33 -17.05 7.68 -5.53
N ARG A 34 -17.99 8.10 -6.37
CA ARG A 34 -18.44 9.48 -6.47
C ARG A 34 -19.96 9.57 -6.40
N ASP A 35 -20.46 10.65 -5.79
CA ASP A 35 -21.89 10.95 -5.76
C ASP A 35 -22.36 11.55 -7.10
N GLU A 36 -23.66 11.83 -7.20
CA GLU A 36 -24.29 12.43 -8.38
C GLU A 36 -23.72 13.81 -8.77
N GLN A 37 -23.07 14.51 -7.83
CA GLN A 37 -22.40 15.79 -8.07
C GLN A 37 -20.89 15.62 -8.30
N GLY A 38 -20.40 14.37 -8.42
CA GLY A 38 -19.00 14.04 -8.67
C GLY A 38 -18.08 14.15 -7.44
N ARG A 39 -18.62 14.32 -6.22
CA ARG A 39 -17.83 14.43 -4.99
C ARG A 39 -17.43 13.06 -4.47
N ALA A 40 -16.29 12.98 -3.79
CA ALA A 40 -15.81 11.74 -3.19
C ALA A 40 -16.78 11.25 -2.09
N THR A 41 -17.21 9.99 -2.19
CA THR A 41 -18.03 9.37 -1.15
C THR A 41 -17.14 8.79 -0.03
N ARG A 42 -17.76 8.39 1.09
CA ARG A 42 -17.06 7.63 2.15
C ARG A 42 -16.40 6.36 1.62
N PHE A 43 -16.99 5.71 0.61
CA PHE A 43 -16.40 4.52 -0.01
C PHE A 43 -15.01 4.84 -0.59
N LEU A 44 -14.90 5.93 -1.36
CA LEU A 44 -13.62 6.36 -1.92
C LEU A 44 -12.64 6.82 -0.84
N THR A 45 -13.11 7.59 0.14
CA THR A 45 -12.27 8.10 1.24
C THR A 45 -11.67 6.97 2.07
N VAL A 46 -12.47 5.97 2.49
CA VAL A 46 -11.98 4.85 3.29
C VAL A 46 -10.91 4.06 2.53
N HIS A 47 -11.15 3.75 1.26
CA HIS A 47 -10.16 3.02 0.46
C HIS A 47 -8.91 3.84 0.19
N ALA A 48 -9.03 5.16 0.02
CA ALA A 48 -7.88 6.05 -0.09
C ALA A 48 -7.00 5.94 1.15
N VAL A 49 -7.59 6.08 2.33
CA VAL A 49 -6.88 5.98 3.62
C VAL A 49 -6.23 4.60 3.78
N LEU A 50 -6.97 3.51 3.53
CA LEU A 50 -6.45 2.14 3.64
C LEU A 50 -5.24 1.92 2.72
N ILE A 51 -5.33 2.35 1.46
CA ILE A 51 -4.24 2.21 0.49
C ILE A 51 -3.05 3.09 0.87
N SER A 52 -3.29 4.33 1.31
CA SER A 52 -2.23 5.23 1.77
C SER A 52 -1.44 4.63 2.92
N PHE A 53 -2.13 4.05 3.92
CA PHE A 53 -1.45 3.37 5.03
C PHE A 53 -0.71 2.11 4.57
N ALA A 54 -1.29 1.33 3.65
CA ALA A 54 -0.60 0.16 3.10
C ALA A 54 0.70 0.53 2.37
N LEU A 55 0.69 1.62 1.60
CA LEU A 55 1.88 2.13 0.92
C LEU A 55 2.90 2.76 1.90
N LEU A 56 2.43 3.43 2.95
CA LEU A 56 3.29 3.92 4.02
C LEU A 56 4.02 2.76 4.73
N LEU A 57 3.27 1.70 5.08
CA LEU A 57 3.84 0.49 5.66
C LEU A 57 4.80 -0.19 4.70
N ALA A 58 4.52 -0.20 3.38
CA ALA A 58 5.45 -0.70 2.38
C ALA A 58 6.79 0.06 2.40
N ALA A 59 6.73 1.39 2.49
CA ALA A 59 7.93 2.23 2.57
C ALA A 59 8.74 1.95 3.85
N VAL A 60 8.06 1.85 4.99
CA VAL A 60 8.70 1.49 6.26
C VAL A 60 9.31 0.09 6.20
N SER A 61 8.61 -0.90 5.65
CA SER A 61 9.11 -2.26 5.44
C SER A 61 10.34 -2.29 4.53
N ALA A 62 10.36 -1.49 3.46
CA ALA A 62 11.52 -1.40 2.57
C ALA A 62 12.76 -0.88 3.31
N VAL A 63 12.61 0.23 4.05
CA VAL A 63 13.69 0.81 4.86
C VAL A 63 14.18 -0.17 5.92
N ALA A 64 13.25 -0.78 6.67
CA ALA A 64 13.58 -1.77 7.70
C ALA A 64 14.30 -2.99 7.11
N GLY A 65 13.84 -3.52 5.97
CA GLY A 65 14.46 -4.63 5.27
C GLY A 65 15.91 -4.33 4.87
N ILE A 66 16.17 -3.13 4.31
CA ILE A 66 17.52 -2.69 3.97
C ILE A 66 18.40 -2.57 5.22
N ILE A 67 17.88 -1.96 6.29
CA ILE A 67 18.64 -1.80 7.55
C ILE A 67 19.02 -3.16 8.12
N VAL A 68 18.07 -4.10 8.18
CA VAL A 68 18.29 -5.45 8.72
C VAL A 68 19.31 -6.23 7.87
N LEU A 69 19.28 -6.12 6.54
CA LEU A 69 20.23 -6.83 5.67
C LEU A 69 21.63 -6.23 5.67
N THR A 70 21.78 -4.96 6.04
CA THR A 70 23.08 -4.25 6.01
C THR A 70 23.72 -4.07 7.37
N ARG A 71 22.93 -4.15 8.45
CA ARG A 71 23.38 -3.88 9.83
C ARG A 71 22.96 -4.96 10.84
N GLY A 72 22.21 -5.98 10.42
CA GLY A 72 21.67 -7.04 11.27
C GLY A 72 22.40 -8.36 11.16
#